data_AF-L8JHJ6-F1
#
_entry.id   AF-L8JHJ6-F1
#
_cell.length_a   1.000
_cell.length_b   1.000
_cell.length_c   1.000
_cell.angle_alpha   90.00
_cell.angle_beta   90.00
_cell.angle_gamma   90.00
#
_symmetry.space_group_name_H-M   'P 1'
#
loop_
_entity.id
_entity.type
_entity.pdbx_description
1 polymer ?
#
loop_
_entity_poly.entity_id
_entity_poly.type
_entity_poly.pdbx_seq_one_letter_code
_entity_poly.pdbx_strand_id
1 'polypeptide(L)' 'MNRKKKVKETLLKKHKKMNSKIHRSNKPRYISKAERAKMEAEAAAENQQLPEETATEEQSENSAESDE' A
#
# COMPACT_ATOMS: atom_id res chain seq x y z
N MET A 1 -33.27 11.28 18.01
CA MET A 1 -32.47 10.88 16.83
C MET A 1 -33.21 9.78 16.08
N ASN A 2 -33.52 9.97 14.80
CA ASN A 2 -34.27 8.96 14.04
C ASN A 2 -33.48 7.65 13.96
N ARG A 3 -34.19 6.51 13.93
CA ARG A 3 -33.59 5.16 13.90
C ARG A 3 -32.44 5.04 12.88
N LYS A 4 -32.62 5.62 11.68
CA LYS A 4 -31.61 5.70 10.62
C LYS A 4 -30.31 6.40 11.07
N LYS A 5 -30.43 7.56 11.73
CA LYS A 5 -29.27 8.31 12.24
C LYS A 5 -28.54 7.52 13.34
N LYS A 6 -29.29 6.84 14.22
CA LYS A 6 -28.73 6.05 15.33
C LYS A 6 -27.89 4.88 14.83
N VAL A 7 -28.38 4.16 13.82
CA VAL A 7 -27.63 3.07 13.17
C VAL A 7 -26.35 3.59 12.53
N LYS A 8 -26.42 4.69 11.78
CA LYS A 8 -25.24 5.31 11.14
C LYS A 8 -24.18 5.69 12.17
N GLU A 9 -24.57 6.33 13.27
CA GLU A 9 -23.64 6.69 14.33
C GLU A 9 -23.00 5.48 15.01
N THR A 10 -23.77 4.41 15.27
CA THR A 10 -23.23 3.18 15.85
C THR A 10 -22.19 2.54 14.95
N LEU A 11 -22.45 2.46 13.64
CA LEU A 11 -21.50 1.91 12.65
C LEU A 11 -20.22 2.76 12.59
N LEU A 12 -20.36 4.09 12.52
CA LEU A 12 -19.22 5.00 12.50
C LEU A 12 -18.38 4.90 13.78
N LYS A 13 -19.02 4.80 14.95
CA LYS A 13 -18.33 4.61 16.24
C LYS A 13 -17.57 3.28 16.27
N LYS A 14 -18.14 2.19 15.75
CA LYS A 14 -17.46 0.89 15.64
C LYS A 14 -16.27 0.94 14.69
N HIS A 15 -16.45 1.52 13.50
CA HIS A 15 -15.38 1.69 12.52
C HIS A 15 -14.21 2.51 13.08
N LYS A 16 -14.49 3.65 13.73
CA LYS A 16 -13.47 4.47 14.39
C LYS A 16 -12.72 3.71 15.48
N LYS A 17 -13.42 2.89 16.29
CA LYS A 17 -12.81 2.05 17.33
C LYS A 17 -11.93 0.92 16.78
N MET A 18 -12.24 0.41 15.58
CA MET A 18 -11.39 -0.58 14.92
C MET A 18 -10.13 0.08 14.36
N ASN A 19 -10.28 1.20 13.65
CA ASN A 19 -9.16 1.91 13.03
C ASN A 19 -8.23 2.55 14.07
N SER A 20 -8.75 3.01 15.21
CA SER A 20 -7.92 3.55 16.30
C SER A 20 -6.97 2.53 16.92
N LYS A 21 -7.17 1.22 16.67
CA LYS A 21 -6.31 0.13 17.16
C LYS A 21 -5.33 -0.36 16.09
N ILE A 22 -5.55 -0.01 14.83
CA ILE A 22 -4.67 -0.37 13.72
C ILE A 22 -3.62 0.73 13.58
N HIS A 23 -2.64 0.72 14.50
CA HIS A 23 -1.43 1.52 14.34
C HIS A 23 -0.44 0.74 13.50
N ARG A 24 -0.43 0.97 12.18
CA ARG A 24 0.67 0.52 11.33
C ARG A 24 1.70 1.63 11.29
N SER A 25 2.80 1.48 12.03
CA SER A 25 3.96 2.33 11.81
C SER A 25 4.48 2.06 10.39
N ASN A 26 4.86 3.12 9.67
CA ASN A 26 5.54 3.00 8.36
C ASN A 26 6.97 2.43 8.46
N LYS A 27 7.27 1.73 9.56
CA LYS A 27 8.56 1.12 9.85
C LYS A 27 8.38 -0.38 9.68
N PRO A 28 9.24 -1.06 8.92
CA PRO A 28 9.22 -2.51 8.86
C PRO A 28 9.41 -3.06 10.27
N ARG A 29 8.68 -4.13 10.60
CA ARG A 29 8.81 -4.80 11.89
C ARG A 29 10.28 -5.21 12.05
N TYR A 30 10.91 -4.85 13.17
CA TYR A 30 12.28 -5.30 13.42
C TYR A 30 12.26 -6.82 13.58
N ILE A 31 12.95 -7.48 12.66
CA ILE A 31 13.20 -8.92 12.63
C ILE A 31 14.67 -9.14 13.01
N SER A 32 15.00 -10.31 13.53
CA SER A 32 16.38 -10.62 13.90
C SER A 32 17.32 -10.57 12.68
N LYS A 33 18.64 -10.42 12.91
CA LYS A 33 19.64 -10.42 11.81
C LYS A 33 19.55 -11.69 10.96
N ALA A 34 19.27 -12.84 11.58
CA ALA A 34 19.09 -14.12 10.88
C ALA A 34 17.84 -14.13 10.00
N GLU A 35 16.70 -13.64 10.51
CA GLU A 35 15.46 -13.55 9.73
C GLU A 35 15.56 -12.54 8.58
N ARG A 36 16.31 -11.44 8.76
CA ARG A 36 16.56 -10.47 7.68
C ARG A 36 17.39 -11.09 6.55
N ALA A 37 18.46 -11.80 6.88
CA ALA A 37 19.27 -12.50 5.88
C ALA A 37 18.45 -13.57 5.13
N LYS A 38 17.57 -14.28 5.83
CA LYS A 38 16.68 -15.28 5.21
C LYS A 38 15.68 -14.65 4.24
N MET A 39 15.01 -13.56 4.64
CA MET A 39 14.09 -12.85 3.74
C MET A 39 14.79 -12.14 2.59
N GLU A 40 16.02 -11.64 2.77
CA GLU A 40 16.82 -11.05 1.68
C GLU A 40 17.27 -12.12 0.67
N ALA A 41 17.66 -13.31 1.13
CA ALA A 41 17.96 -14.44 0.25
C ALA A 41 16.71 -14.94 -0.51
N GLU A 42 15.56 -15.02 0.15
CA GLU A 42 14.28 -15.38 -0.49
C GLU A 42 13.82 -14.30 -1.49
N ALA A 43 13.91 -13.01 -1.14
CA ALA A 43 13.57 -11.91 -2.03
C ALA A 43 14.55 -11.75 -3.21
N ALA A 44 15.83 -12.11 -3.03
CA ALA A 44 16.81 -12.15 -4.11
C ALA A 44 16.56 -13.34 -5.05
N ALA A 45 16.14 -14.49 -4.52
CA ALA A 45 15.77 -15.65 -5.33
C ALA A 45 14.48 -15.41 -6.14
N GLU A 46 13.52 -14.67 -5.57
CA GLU A 46 12.28 -14.28 -6.27
C GLU A 46 12.53 -13.21 -7.35
N ASN A 47 13.43 -12.25 -7.12
CA ASN A 47 13.80 -11.26 -8.13
C ASN A 47 14.66 -11.84 -9.28
N GLN A 48 15.35 -12.97 -9.10
CA GLN A 48 16.10 -13.62 -10.18
C GLN A 48 15.21 -14.41 -11.15
N GLN A 49 13.89 -14.48 -10.92
CA GLN A 49 12.94 -15.18 -11.78
C GLN A 49 12.14 -14.28 -12.73
N LEU A 50 12.35 -12.96 -12.71
CA LEU A 50 11.84 -12.06 -13.76
C LEU A 50 12.99 -11.61 -14.67
N PRO A 51 13.05 -12.07 -15.93
CA PRO A 51 13.94 -11.48 -16.91
C PRO A 51 13.41 -10.10 -17.32
N GLU A 52 14.35 -9.16 -17.45
CA GLU A 52 14.15 -7.84 -17.99
C GLU A 52 13.64 -7.85 -19.44
N GLU A 53 12.65 -7.01 -19.75
CA GLU A 53 12.52 -6.37 -21.06
C GLU A 53 12.62 -4.85 -20.87
N THR A 54 13.87 -4.39 -20.99
CA THR A 54 14.36 -3.24 -21.78
C THR A 54 13.55 -1.94 -21.92
N ALA A 55 14.29 -0.86 -21.66
CA ALA A 55 14.41 0.39 -22.44
C ALA A 55 13.54 1.59 -22.01
N THR A 56 14.24 2.51 -21.35
CA THR A 56 13.95 3.94 -21.20
C THR A 56 14.14 4.69 -22.53
N GLU A 57 13.14 5.47 -22.94
CA GLU A 57 13.26 6.68 -23.78
C GLU A 57 12.01 7.52 -23.42
N GLU A 58 12.13 8.65 -22.70
CA GLU A 58 12.32 10.00 -23.26
C GLU A 58 11.35 10.22 -24.46
N GLN A 59 10.39 11.13 -24.47
CA GLN A 59 10.38 12.51 -24.00
C GLN A 59 8.94 13.07 -24.07
N SER A 60 8.83 14.27 -23.55
CA SER A 60 7.81 15.32 -23.70
C SER A 60 6.95 15.34 -24.98
N GLU A 61 5.81 16.04 -24.86
CA GLU A 61 4.85 16.47 -25.91
C GLU A 61 3.73 15.43 -26.15
N ASN A 62 2.53 15.60 -25.60
CA ASN A 62 1.65 16.71 -25.93
C ASN A 62 0.89 17.24 -24.71
N SER A 63 1.13 18.52 -24.48
CA SER A 63 0.13 19.50 -24.07
C SER A 63 -1.22 19.28 -24.75
N ALA A 64 -2.29 19.42 -23.97
CA ALA A 64 -3.54 20.06 -24.34
C ALA A 64 -4.04 19.89 -25.79
N GLU A 65 -5.02 19.00 -25.97
CA GLU A 65 -6.05 19.13 -27.01
C GLU A 65 -7.38 18.85 -26.28
N SER A 66 -8.02 19.86 -25.67
CA SER A 66 -9.03 20.77 -26.24
C SER A 66 -10.19 20.07 -26.94
N ASP A 67 -11.37 20.25 -26.33
CA ASP A 67 -12.71 20.36 -26.93
C ASP A 67 -13.08 19.43 -28.10
N GLU A 68 -13.96 18.47 -27.82
CA GLU A 68 -15.27 18.37 -28.50
C GLU A 68 -16.33 17.70 -27.61
#